data_AF-A0A351JMV8-F1
#
_entry.id   AF-A0A351JMV8-F1
#
_cell.length_a   1.000
_cell.length_b   1.000
_cell.length_c   1.000
_cell.angle_alpha   90.00
_cell.angle_beta   90.00
_cell.angle_gamma   90.00
#
_symmetry.space_group_name_H-M   'P 1'
#
loop_
_entity.id
_entity.type
_entity.pdbx_description
1 polymer ?
#
loop_
_entity_poly.entity_id
_entity_poly.type
_entity_poly.pdbx_seq_one_letter_code
_entity_poly.pdbx_strand_id
1 'polypeptide(L)'
;MKWVLLVAVVGVILAAGRSPEVKPLAFDAAARAVGEVARALGGPGRGLREPFPEAARPFLALLRHAPPSLRQAAFRWGMSLALGYPLRSLAGFDLEAFFSEHTQRYPHRQYPAIVLGSPGGGVAHLAALLDAPLLPLSGVVGVRHRIAPDDFPAYVATGQLAANHLSPDGRFELIVHYDPIHDRDLVAHACLIRIRLLSLPEVYRRFIRDRLVPGGTLILAEGTYSWPQVPLGPGVWLQVGGLGGITPEEFLARYPPPGPATLRRESEWGCTEEFAQSVRAFAQTEGIPVMEIPAGHPSEYSELAYWAYRAAGARDDTVLLDCFTTMDARFCKRTGIPPLHLPFGTQDALLFARRFLDTHPVGHKLLLLHPTFAAPEDWATLEEWREALGDGLSILVDERYWPDDPYAAFAAAEVLARLEGEWGRPAPLSLSVSELAKLVGH
;
A
#
# COMPACT_ATOMS: atom_id res chain seq x y z
N MET A 1 -8.68 -32.00 12.83
CA MET A 1 -9.70 -30.93 13.04
C MET A 1 -9.76 -30.35 14.45
N LYS A 2 -9.37 -31.05 15.54
CA LYS A 2 -9.41 -30.51 16.92
C LYS A 2 -8.24 -29.58 17.31
N TRP A 3 -7.14 -29.56 16.54
CA TRP A 3 -5.94 -28.76 16.87
C TRP A 3 -5.93 -27.34 16.29
N VAL A 4 -6.60 -27.11 15.15
CA VAL A 4 -6.72 -25.78 14.53
C VAL A 4 -7.66 -24.86 15.32
N LEU A 5 -8.69 -25.44 15.95
CA LEU A 5 -9.53 -24.72 16.92
C LEU A 5 -8.73 -24.26 18.14
N LEU A 6 -7.72 -25.02 18.57
CA LEU A 6 -6.98 -24.73 19.79
C LEU A 6 -6.09 -23.48 19.66
N VAL A 7 -5.49 -23.24 18.48
CA VAL A 7 -4.61 -22.07 18.26
C VAL A 7 -5.43 -20.78 18.12
N ALA A 8 -6.60 -20.84 17.47
CA ALA A 8 -7.54 -19.72 17.41
C ALA A 8 -8.17 -19.41 18.79
N VAL A 9 -8.44 -20.44 19.59
CA VAL A 9 -9.01 -20.29 20.94
C VAL A 9 -7.97 -19.80 21.95
N VAL A 10 -6.71 -20.23 21.87
CA VAL A 10 -5.64 -19.77 22.79
C VAL A 10 -5.28 -18.29 22.55
N GLY A 11 -5.30 -17.82 21.30
CA GLY A 11 -5.11 -16.39 20.99
C GLY A 11 -6.25 -15.49 21.50
N VAL A 12 -7.49 -16.01 21.50
CA VAL A 12 -8.67 -15.29 22.02
C VAL A 12 -8.74 -15.31 23.55
N ILE A 13 -8.30 -16.39 24.21
CA ILE A 13 -8.32 -16.51 25.69
C ILE A 13 -7.19 -15.71 26.34
N LEU A 14 -6.02 -15.58 25.72
CA LEU A 14 -4.91 -14.78 26.26
C LEU A 14 -5.12 -13.25 26.12
N ALA A 15 -6.08 -12.82 25.28
CA ALA A 15 -6.43 -11.41 25.08
C ALA A 15 -7.52 -10.89 26.04
N ALA A 16 -8.01 -11.72 26.97
CA ALA A 16 -9.18 -11.41 27.80
C ALA A 16 -8.95 -10.38 28.93
N GLY A 17 -7.79 -9.69 28.97
CA GLY A 17 -7.49 -8.70 30.02
C GLY A 17 -6.83 -7.39 29.56
N ARG A 18 -6.44 -7.27 28.28
CA ARG A 18 -5.86 -6.04 27.71
C ARG A 18 -6.38 -5.86 26.28
N SER A 19 -6.90 -4.67 25.98
CA SER A 19 -7.20 -4.30 24.59
C SER A 19 -5.89 -4.38 23.78
N PRO A 20 -5.88 -5.06 22.62
CA PRO A 20 -4.70 -5.08 21.75
C PRO A 20 -4.33 -3.66 21.32
N GLU A 21 -3.03 -3.37 21.28
CA GLU A 21 -2.50 -2.13 20.72
C GLU A 21 -2.94 -1.97 19.26
N VAL A 22 -3.40 -0.78 18.90
CA VAL A 22 -3.87 -0.48 17.55
C VAL A 22 -2.66 -0.25 16.66
N LYS A 23 -2.48 -1.15 15.69
CA LYS A 23 -1.39 -1.10 14.70
C LYS A 23 -1.94 -0.92 13.28
N PRO A 24 -1.15 -0.35 12.35
CA PRO A 24 -1.53 -0.30 10.94
C PRO A 24 -1.89 -1.69 10.40
N LEU A 25 -2.93 -1.77 9.56
CA LEU A 25 -3.29 -3.02 8.91
C LEU A 25 -2.15 -3.51 8.01
N ALA A 26 -1.74 -4.77 8.17
CA ALA A 26 -0.57 -5.29 7.46
C ALA A 26 -0.71 -5.36 5.93
N PHE A 27 -1.95 -5.33 5.41
CA PHE A 27 -2.26 -5.31 3.98
C PHE A 27 -2.54 -3.90 3.44
N ASP A 28 -2.41 -2.85 4.25
CA ASP A 28 -2.48 -1.46 3.79
C ASP A 28 -1.27 -1.11 2.91
N ALA A 29 -1.46 -0.26 1.88
CA ALA A 29 -0.39 0.16 0.98
C ALA A 29 0.81 0.74 1.74
N ALA A 30 0.60 1.56 2.77
CA ALA A 30 1.67 2.12 3.59
C ALA A 30 2.45 1.07 4.36
N ALA A 31 1.75 0.17 5.07
CA ALA A 31 2.40 -0.91 5.80
C ALA A 31 3.23 -1.82 4.87
N ARG A 32 2.73 -2.05 3.64
CA ARG A 32 3.39 -2.86 2.62
C ARG A 32 4.58 -2.17 1.98
N ALA A 33 4.43 -0.93 1.56
CA ALA A 33 5.53 -0.11 1.03
C ALA A 33 6.69 -0.02 2.05
N VAL A 34 6.39 0.26 3.32
CA VAL A 34 7.39 0.29 4.40
C VAL A 34 8.05 -1.07 4.61
N GLY A 35 7.26 -2.16 4.66
CA GLY A 35 7.78 -3.51 4.83
C GLY A 35 8.72 -3.92 3.69
N GLU A 36 8.37 -3.58 2.45
CA GLU A 36 9.20 -3.89 1.28
C GLU A 36 10.48 -3.05 1.22
N VAL A 37 10.41 -1.75 1.51
CA VAL A 37 11.60 -0.92 1.62
C VAL A 37 12.49 -1.44 2.74
N ALA A 38 11.96 -1.68 3.94
CA ALA A 38 12.73 -2.21 5.06
C ALA A 38 13.45 -3.52 4.68
N ARG A 39 12.75 -4.47 4.05
CA ARG A 39 13.33 -5.73 3.57
C ARG A 39 14.42 -5.51 2.51
N ALA A 40 14.21 -4.58 1.58
CA ALA A 40 15.20 -4.22 0.55
C ALA A 40 16.45 -3.54 1.12
N LEU A 41 16.35 -2.93 2.31
CA LEU A 41 17.46 -2.32 3.07
C LEU A 41 18.13 -3.29 4.06
N GLY A 42 17.69 -4.56 4.10
CA GLY A 42 18.23 -5.59 5.00
C GLY A 42 17.51 -5.74 6.34
N GLY A 43 16.36 -5.07 6.51
CA GLY A 43 15.48 -5.22 7.65
C GLY A 43 14.65 -6.51 7.62
N PRO A 44 13.89 -6.79 8.70
CA PRO A 44 12.96 -7.90 8.73
C PRO A 44 11.83 -7.72 7.70
N GLY A 45 11.33 -8.82 7.16
CA GLY A 45 10.18 -8.81 6.26
C GLY A 45 10.01 -10.14 5.55
N ARG A 46 8.77 -10.47 5.18
CA ARG A 46 8.45 -11.73 4.47
C ARG A 46 8.06 -11.53 3.01
N GLY A 47 8.26 -10.32 2.47
CA GLY A 47 7.87 -9.97 1.12
C GLY A 47 6.34 -9.97 0.98
N LEU A 48 5.86 -10.42 -0.18
CA LEU A 48 4.45 -10.65 -0.50
C LEU A 48 3.69 -11.47 0.56
N ARG A 49 4.39 -12.33 1.32
CA ARG A 49 3.79 -13.20 2.34
C ARG A 49 3.49 -12.50 3.66
N GLU A 50 3.94 -11.26 3.84
CA GLU A 50 3.88 -10.55 5.11
C GLU A 50 2.45 -10.39 5.70
N PRO A 51 1.42 -10.06 4.91
CA PRO A 51 0.04 -10.00 5.41
C PRO A 51 -0.52 -11.34 5.87
N PHE A 52 0.07 -12.44 5.40
CA PHE A 52 -0.47 -13.78 5.59
C PHE A 52 0.28 -14.51 6.70
N PRO A 53 -0.40 -15.13 7.67
CA PRO A 53 0.26 -15.98 8.65
C PRO A 53 0.91 -17.19 7.96
N GLU A 54 2.20 -17.48 8.20
CA GLU A 54 2.85 -18.67 7.59
C GLU A 54 2.12 -19.97 7.94
N ALA A 55 1.57 -20.07 9.15
CA ALA A 55 0.80 -21.24 9.59
C ALA A 55 -0.49 -21.46 8.75
N ALA A 56 -0.99 -20.42 8.06
CA ALA A 56 -2.15 -20.53 7.18
C ALA A 56 -1.78 -21.10 5.79
N ARG A 57 -0.50 -21.13 5.42
CA ARG A 57 -0.03 -21.59 4.11
C ARG A 57 -0.63 -22.94 3.64
N PRO A 58 -0.59 -24.05 4.40
CA PRO A 58 -1.16 -25.32 3.94
C PRO A 58 -2.68 -25.26 3.77
N PHE A 59 -3.36 -24.47 4.61
CA PHE A 59 -4.80 -24.28 4.50
C PHE A 59 -5.16 -23.48 3.24
N LEU A 60 -4.45 -22.38 2.95
CA LEU A 60 -4.67 -21.56 1.75
C LEU A 60 -4.32 -22.34 0.48
N ALA A 61 -3.26 -23.15 0.52
CA ALA A 61 -2.88 -24.06 -0.57
C ALA A 61 -3.98 -25.08 -0.87
N LEU A 62 -4.66 -25.62 0.14
CA LEU A 62 -5.81 -26.51 -0.06
C LEU A 62 -7.04 -25.72 -0.53
N LEU A 63 -7.30 -24.57 0.08
CA LEU A 63 -8.48 -23.75 -0.17
C LEU A 63 -8.55 -23.28 -1.62
N ARG A 64 -7.42 -22.99 -2.28
CA ARG A 64 -7.42 -22.54 -3.68
C ARG A 64 -8.09 -23.55 -4.65
N HIS A 65 -8.10 -24.84 -4.32
CA HIS A 65 -8.75 -25.91 -5.09
C HIS A 65 -10.23 -26.12 -4.74
N ALA A 66 -10.74 -25.45 -3.71
CA ALA A 66 -12.15 -25.55 -3.35
C ALA A 66 -13.05 -24.85 -4.38
N PRO A 67 -14.32 -25.26 -4.51
CA PRO A 67 -15.29 -24.53 -5.33
C PRO A 67 -15.41 -23.06 -4.89
N PRO A 68 -15.69 -22.11 -5.80
CA PRO A 68 -15.72 -20.68 -5.49
C PRO A 68 -16.59 -20.31 -4.27
N SER A 69 -17.77 -20.94 -4.14
CA SER A 69 -18.68 -20.70 -3.01
C SER A 69 -18.06 -21.06 -1.65
N LEU A 70 -17.27 -22.14 -1.59
CA LEU A 70 -16.57 -22.55 -0.37
C LEU A 70 -15.37 -21.63 -0.08
N ARG A 71 -14.64 -21.20 -1.12
CA ARG A 71 -13.55 -20.21 -0.95
C ARG A 71 -14.08 -18.91 -0.37
N GLN A 72 -15.13 -18.36 -0.97
CA GLN A 72 -15.77 -17.13 -0.49
C GLN A 72 -16.34 -17.27 0.92
N ALA A 73 -16.95 -18.42 1.25
CA ALA A 73 -17.44 -18.68 2.61
C ALA A 73 -16.29 -18.75 3.63
N ALA A 74 -15.19 -19.44 3.32
CA ALA A 74 -14.02 -19.54 4.18
C ALA A 74 -13.34 -18.19 4.37
N PHE A 75 -13.23 -17.40 3.29
CA PHE A 75 -12.65 -16.06 3.32
C PHE A 75 -13.48 -15.11 4.19
N ARG A 76 -14.80 -15.01 3.95
CA ARG A 76 -15.72 -14.22 4.79
C ARG A 76 -15.67 -14.64 6.26
N TRP A 77 -15.64 -15.94 6.53
CA TRP A 77 -15.50 -16.44 7.90
C TRP A 77 -14.19 -15.97 8.55
N GLY A 78 -13.05 -16.13 7.86
CA GLY A 78 -11.74 -15.67 8.35
C GLY A 78 -11.71 -14.17 8.61
N MET A 79 -12.23 -13.37 7.67
CA MET A 79 -12.30 -11.91 7.82
C MET A 79 -13.19 -11.49 8.99
N SER A 80 -14.33 -12.15 9.19
CA SER A 80 -15.24 -11.86 10.32
C SER A 80 -14.62 -12.04 11.71
N LEU A 81 -13.49 -12.76 11.80
CA LEU A 81 -12.75 -13.02 13.04
C LEU A 81 -11.51 -12.14 13.17
N ALA A 82 -10.78 -11.95 12.07
CA ALA A 82 -9.45 -11.34 12.07
C ALA A 82 -9.45 -9.86 11.66
N LEU A 83 -10.43 -9.40 10.88
CA LEU A 83 -10.43 -8.06 10.32
C LEU A 83 -10.88 -7.02 11.36
N GLY A 84 -10.07 -5.97 11.48
CA GLY A 84 -10.33 -4.81 12.31
C GLY A 84 -10.29 -5.05 13.82
N TYR A 85 -10.23 -3.95 14.55
CA TYR A 85 -10.26 -3.90 16.02
C TYR A 85 -11.69 -3.64 16.50
N PRO A 86 -12.12 -4.20 17.66
CA PRO A 86 -13.36 -3.78 18.28
C PRO A 86 -13.25 -2.30 18.70
N LEU A 87 -14.35 -1.53 18.64
CA LEU A 87 -14.36 -0.09 18.96
C LEU A 87 -13.64 0.27 20.28
N ARG A 88 -13.83 -0.54 21.34
CA ARG A 88 -13.17 -0.34 22.65
C ARG A 88 -11.64 -0.36 22.61
N SER A 89 -11.03 -0.99 21.60
CA SER A 89 -9.57 -1.02 21.43
C SER A 89 -9.02 0.30 20.92
N LEU A 90 -9.86 1.15 20.31
CA LEU A 90 -9.46 2.47 19.84
C LEU A 90 -9.33 3.47 21.00
N ALA A 91 -9.86 3.15 22.18
CA ALA A 91 -9.70 3.99 23.36
C ALA A 91 -8.22 4.06 23.78
N GLY A 92 -7.69 5.28 23.88
CA GLY A 92 -6.26 5.50 24.16
C GLY A 92 -5.37 5.29 22.94
N PHE A 93 -5.90 5.47 21.73
CA PHE A 93 -5.11 5.54 20.51
C PHE A 93 -3.94 6.52 20.67
N ASP A 94 -2.74 6.05 20.35
CA ASP A 94 -1.50 6.83 20.38
C ASP A 94 -0.94 6.93 18.96
N LEU A 95 -0.98 8.15 18.41
CA LEU A 95 -0.46 8.46 17.08
C LEU A 95 1.04 8.11 16.95
N GLU A 96 1.83 8.41 17.98
CA GLU A 96 3.28 8.19 17.96
C GLU A 96 3.58 6.69 17.98
N ALA A 97 2.87 5.92 18.82
CA ALA A 97 2.99 4.46 18.84
C ALA A 97 2.60 3.85 17.48
N PHE A 98 1.47 4.27 16.90
CA PHE A 98 0.97 3.80 15.62
C PHE A 98 1.99 3.98 14.49
N PHE A 99 2.57 5.18 14.36
CA PHE A 99 3.58 5.46 13.33
C PHE A 99 4.99 4.93 13.68
N SER A 100 5.25 4.60 14.96
CA SER A 100 6.50 3.94 15.36
C SER A 100 6.65 2.53 14.78
N GLU A 101 5.52 1.84 14.50
CA GLU A 101 5.54 0.53 13.83
C GLU A 101 6.24 0.59 12.47
N HIS A 102 6.22 1.73 11.79
CA HIS A 102 6.93 1.92 10.53
C HIS A 102 8.43 2.14 10.74
N THR A 103 8.82 3.02 11.67
CA THR A 103 10.23 3.37 11.89
C THR A 103 11.04 2.21 12.46
N GLN A 104 10.44 1.37 13.29
CA GLN A 104 11.09 0.22 13.94
C GLN A 104 11.49 -0.90 12.96
N ARG A 105 10.97 -0.88 11.72
CA ARG A 105 11.31 -1.89 10.71
C ARG A 105 12.68 -1.70 10.07
N TYR A 106 13.24 -0.49 10.15
CA TYR A 106 14.48 -0.20 9.46
C TYR A 106 15.71 -0.64 10.27
N PRO A 107 16.74 -1.23 9.62
CA PRO A 107 18.00 -1.54 10.29
C PRO A 107 18.60 -0.35 11.03
N HIS A 108 19.29 -0.64 12.13
CA HIS A 108 19.92 0.37 12.97
C HIS A 108 21.21 0.91 12.32
N ARG A 109 21.07 1.82 11.35
CA ARG A 109 22.17 2.53 10.70
C ARG A 109 21.75 3.94 10.27
N GLN A 110 22.68 4.70 9.73
CA GLN A 110 22.38 5.95 9.07
C GLN A 110 22.18 5.76 7.56
N TYR A 111 21.41 6.65 6.96
CA TYR A 111 20.96 6.60 5.57
C TYR A 111 21.28 7.91 4.84
N PRO A 112 21.64 7.86 3.54
CA PRO A 112 21.94 9.05 2.74
C PRO A 112 20.71 9.95 2.52
N ALA A 113 19.52 9.34 2.52
CA ALA A 113 18.25 10.04 2.41
C ALA A 113 17.17 9.32 3.21
N ILE A 114 16.06 10.03 3.44
CA ILE A 114 14.81 9.48 3.98
C ILE A 114 13.68 10.00 3.09
N VAL A 115 12.83 9.09 2.61
CA VAL A 115 11.66 9.42 1.79
C VAL A 115 10.44 9.57 2.71
N LEU A 116 9.63 10.61 2.51
CA LEU A 116 8.38 10.85 3.22
C LEU A 116 7.25 11.09 2.22
N GLY A 117 6.01 10.85 2.64
CA GLY A 117 4.83 11.20 1.83
C GLY A 117 4.07 9.97 1.34
N SER A 118 3.63 10.03 0.08
CA SER A 118 2.69 9.07 -0.52
C SER A 118 3.21 7.63 -0.51
N PRO A 119 2.48 6.65 0.06
CA PRO A 119 2.93 5.26 0.22
C PRO A 119 2.83 4.38 -1.05
N GLY A 120 3.03 4.95 -2.24
CA GLY A 120 2.94 4.24 -3.53
C GLY A 120 4.04 3.20 -3.75
N GLY A 121 3.74 2.13 -4.50
CA GLY A 121 4.78 1.16 -4.88
C GLY A 121 5.89 1.77 -5.73
N GLY A 122 5.58 2.75 -6.59
CA GLY A 122 6.62 3.54 -7.27
C GLY A 122 7.55 4.27 -6.29
N VAL A 123 6.98 4.88 -5.24
CA VAL A 123 7.75 5.53 -4.16
C VAL A 123 8.56 4.51 -3.36
N ALA A 124 8.00 3.34 -3.07
CA ALA A 124 8.71 2.25 -2.38
C ALA A 124 9.91 1.75 -3.20
N HIS A 125 9.73 1.55 -4.52
CA HIS A 125 10.81 1.17 -5.42
C HIS A 125 11.93 2.22 -5.48
N LEU A 126 11.57 3.50 -5.55
CA LEU A 126 12.52 4.61 -5.48
C LEU A 126 13.28 4.62 -4.15
N ALA A 127 12.57 4.58 -3.02
CA ALA A 127 13.15 4.57 -1.69
C ALA A 127 14.15 3.41 -1.51
N ALA A 128 13.75 2.20 -1.94
CA ALA A 128 14.61 1.04 -1.88
C ALA A 128 15.88 1.20 -2.75
N LEU A 129 15.75 1.75 -3.96
CA LEU A 129 16.89 1.97 -4.87
C LEU A 129 17.87 3.03 -4.33
N LEU A 130 17.37 4.05 -3.65
CA LEU A 130 18.15 5.15 -3.06
C LEU A 130 18.83 4.77 -1.73
N ASP A 131 18.62 3.54 -1.26
CA ASP A 131 19.04 3.11 0.07
C ASP A 131 18.42 3.98 1.19
N ALA A 132 17.15 4.37 1.04
CA ALA A 132 16.45 5.32 1.89
C ALA A 132 15.21 4.70 2.57
N PRO A 133 15.01 4.88 3.89
CA PRO A 133 13.76 4.52 4.56
C PRO A 133 12.58 5.32 4.01
N LEU A 134 11.40 4.68 3.95
CA LEU A 134 10.13 5.34 3.65
C LEU A 134 9.32 5.58 4.93
N LEU A 135 8.95 6.84 5.18
CA LEU A 135 8.10 7.27 6.28
C LEU A 135 6.74 7.72 5.71
N PRO A 136 5.72 6.85 5.69
CA PRO A 136 4.46 7.14 5.02
C PRO A 136 3.67 8.25 5.74
N LEU A 137 2.92 9.05 4.98
CA LEU A 137 2.08 10.11 5.55
C LEU A 137 0.79 9.59 6.20
N SER A 138 0.43 8.33 5.97
CA SER A 138 -0.82 7.75 6.44
C SER A 138 -0.68 6.26 6.75
N GLY A 139 -1.64 5.73 7.50
CA GLY A 139 -1.82 4.29 7.71
C GLY A 139 -3.28 3.96 8.00
N VAL A 140 -3.70 2.73 7.74
CA VAL A 140 -5.11 2.32 7.92
C VAL A 140 -5.32 1.54 9.21
N VAL A 141 -6.40 1.88 9.91
CA VAL A 141 -7.00 1.06 10.95
C VAL A 141 -8.35 0.52 10.47
N GLY A 142 -8.60 -0.78 10.69
CA GLY A 142 -9.91 -1.37 10.47
C GLY A 142 -10.71 -1.37 11.77
N VAL A 143 -11.98 -0.98 11.72
CA VAL A 143 -12.88 -1.02 12.87
C VAL A 143 -13.92 -2.11 12.63
N ARG A 144 -13.89 -3.15 13.45
CA ARG A 144 -14.70 -4.35 13.22
C ARG A 144 -16.18 -4.05 13.36
N HIS A 145 -16.95 -4.50 12.37
CA HIS A 145 -18.41 -4.51 12.39
C HIS A 145 -18.95 -5.67 11.54
N ARG A 146 -20.26 -5.74 11.39
CA ARG A 146 -20.94 -6.70 10.50
C ARG A 146 -22.17 -6.03 9.92
N ILE A 147 -22.08 -5.61 8.67
CA ILE A 147 -23.17 -4.97 7.94
C ILE A 147 -23.24 -5.54 6.51
N ALA A 148 -24.31 -5.24 5.78
CA ALA A 148 -24.33 -5.49 4.34
C ALA A 148 -23.37 -4.51 3.64
N PRO A 149 -22.59 -4.93 2.62
CA PRO A 149 -21.64 -4.05 1.96
C PRO A 149 -22.22 -2.73 1.45
N ASP A 150 -23.50 -2.74 1.02
CA ASP A 150 -24.20 -1.56 0.51
C ASP A 150 -24.97 -0.78 1.60
N ASP A 151 -24.88 -1.18 2.87
CA ASP A 151 -25.45 -0.45 4.02
C ASP A 151 -24.56 0.74 4.40
N PHE A 152 -24.52 1.69 3.47
CA PHE A 152 -23.71 2.90 3.57
C PHE A 152 -24.00 3.73 4.83
N PRO A 153 -25.27 3.96 5.25
CA PRO A 153 -25.55 4.64 6.52
C PRO A 153 -24.95 3.94 7.74
N ALA A 154 -25.02 2.60 7.82
CA ALA A 154 -24.41 1.87 8.94
C ALA A 154 -22.87 1.94 8.92
N TYR A 155 -22.26 1.97 7.73
CA TYR A 155 -20.82 2.15 7.57
C TYR A 155 -20.36 3.53 8.07
N VAL A 156 -21.06 4.59 7.66
CA VAL A 156 -20.78 5.97 8.11
C VAL A 156 -20.98 6.09 9.63
N ALA A 157 -22.04 5.51 10.18
CA ALA A 157 -22.27 5.50 11.63
C ALA A 157 -21.12 4.82 12.39
N THR A 158 -20.61 3.70 11.86
CA THR A 158 -19.43 3.03 12.44
C THR A 158 -18.19 3.92 12.39
N GLY A 159 -17.96 4.61 11.27
CA GLY A 159 -16.85 5.55 11.10
C GLY A 159 -16.92 6.73 12.09
N GLN A 160 -18.11 7.31 12.29
CA GLN A 160 -18.32 8.40 13.24
C GLN A 160 -18.08 7.94 14.69
N LEU A 161 -18.56 6.76 15.08
CA LEU A 161 -18.31 6.19 16.40
C LEU A 161 -16.81 5.94 16.64
N ALA A 162 -16.11 5.43 15.63
CA ALA A 162 -14.67 5.20 15.72
C ALA A 162 -13.88 6.51 15.81
N ALA A 163 -14.28 7.54 15.06
CA ALA A 163 -13.65 8.84 15.09
C ALA A 163 -13.70 9.50 16.48
N ASN A 164 -14.80 9.29 17.23
CA ASN A 164 -14.90 9.76 18.61
C ASN A 164 -13.85 9.11 19.53
N HIS A 165 -13.46 7.85 19.28
CA HIS A 165 -12.43 7.18 20.06
C HIS A 165 -11.02 7.55 19.62
N LEU A 166 -10.80 7.67 18.31
CA LEU A 166 -9.50 8.05 17.72
C LEU A 166 -9.15 9.52 17.99
N SER A 167 -10.17 10.40 18.09
CA SER A 167 -10.04 11.81 18.52
C SER A 167 -8.94 12.60 17.77
N PRO A 168 -9.14 12.96 16.49
CA PRO A 168 -8.18 13.78 15.75
C PRO A 168 -7.94 15.12 16.47
N ASP A 169 -6.66 15.48 16.66
CA ASP A 169 -6.23 16.58 17.53
C ASP A 169 -5.56 17.75 16.74
N GLY A 170 -5.69 17.73 15.41
CA GLY A 170 -5.07 18.70 14.51
C GLY A 170 -3.67 18.31 14.04
N ARG A 171 -3.00 17.33 14.66
CA ARG A 171 -1.77 16.74 14.11
C ARG A 171 -2.04 15.74 12.98
N PHE A 172 -3.24 15.18 12.97
CA PHE A 172 -3.73 14.22 11.99
C PHE A 172 -5.24 14.41 11.77
N GLU A 173 -5.71 13.84 10.68
CA GLU A 173 -7.13 13.70 10.37
C GLU A 173 -7.49 12.24 10.11
N LEU A 174 -8.80 11.99 10.09
CA LEU A 174 -9.37 10.68 9.83
C LEU A 174 -10.16 10.71 8.53
N ILE A 175 -9.96 9.72 7.68
CA ILE A 175 -10.75 9.52 6.48
C ILE A 175 -11.43 8.16 6.58
N VAL A 176 -12.73 8.17 6.76
CA VAL A 176 -13.59 7.00 6.62
C VAL A 176 -13.62 6.69 5.12
N HIS A 177 -12.90 5.65 4.70
CA HIS A 177 -12.83 5.23 3.31
C HIS A 177 -13.88 4.14 3.08
N TYR A 178 -14.80 4.36 2.15
CA TYR A 178 -15.86 3.43 1.82
C TYR A 178 -15.81 3.10 0.33
N ASP A 179 -15.34 1.90 -0.01
CA ASP A 179 -15.35 1.37 -1.37
C ASP A 179 -16.10 0.03 -1.42
N PRO A 180 -17.43 0.05 -1.68
CA PRO A 180 -18.24 -1.17 -1.71
C PRO A 180 -18.08 -1.95 -3.04
N ILE A 181 -17.22 -1.49 -3.94
CA ILE A 181 -16.96 -2.10 -5.25
C ILE A 181 -15.64 -2.89 -5.18
N HIS A 182 -14.53 -2.22 -4.89
CA HIS A 182 -13.21 -2.85 -4.80
C HIS A 182 -12.99 -3.56 -3.46
N ASP A 183 -13.42 -2.94 -2.36
CA ASP A 183 -13.23 -3.45 -1.00
C ASP A 183 -14.49 -4.16 -0.47
N ARG A 184 -15.38 -4.62 -1.36
CA ARG A 184 -16.71 -5.15 -1.00
C ARG A 184 -16.70 -6.17 0.14
N ASP A 185 -15.75 -7.11 0.10
CA ASP A 185 -15.62 -8.13 1.14
C ASP A 185 -15.09 -7.55 2.47
N LEU A 186 -14.21 -6.54 2.42
CA LEU A 186 -13.67 -5.86 3.60
C LEU A 186 -14.74 -5.00 4.26
N VAL A 187 -15.48 -4.24 3.47
CA VAL A 187 -16.54 -3.31 3.91
C VAL A 187 -17.61 -4.03 4.72
N ALA A 188 -17.93 -5.29 4.42
CA ALA A 188 -18.90 -6.08 5.20
C ALA A 188 -18.47 -6.36 6.65
N HIS A 189 -17.17 -6.28 6.94
CA HIS A 189 -16.56 -6.80 8.16
C HIS A 189 -15.74 -5.75 8.94
N ALA A 190 -15.30 -4.69 8.29
CA ALA A 190 -14.64 -3.58 8.97
C ALA A 190 -14.83 -2.25 8.25
N CYS A 191 -14.84 -1.18 9.04
CA CYS A 191 -14.82 0.19 8.59
C CYS A 191 -13.35 0.60 8.51
N LEU A 192 -12.88 0.83 7.29
CA LEU A 192 -11.50 1.22 7.02
C LEU A 192 -11.37 2.73 7.23
N ILE A 193 -10.55 3.08 8.21
CA ILE A 193 -10.29 4.48 8.56
C ILE A 193 -8.81 4.73 8.33
N ARG A 194 -8.51 5.65 7.42
CA ARG A 194 -7.15 6.09 7.19
C ARG A 194 -6.82 7.24 8.15
N ILE A 195 -5.73 7.07 8.89
CA ILE A 195 -5.15 8.06 9.78
C ILE A 195 -4.12 8.81 8.95
N ARG A 196 -4.40 10.06 8.60
CA ARG A 196 -3.54 10.88 7.72
C ARG A 196 -2.88 11.99 8.51
N LEU A 197 -1.55 12.04 8.48
CA LEU A 197 -0.78 13.08 9.16
C LEU A 197 -1.02 14.44 8.49
N LEU A 198 -1.20 15.46 9.31
CA LEU A 198 -1.20 16.88 8.92
C LEU A 198 0.09 17.58 9.36
N SER A 199 0.87 16.93 10.23
CA SER A 199 2.14 17.44 10.73
C SER A 199 3.14 16.30 10.91
N LEU A 200 4.43 16.61 10.86
CA LEU A 200 5.49 15.62 11.06
C LEU A 200 5.51 15.19 12.55
N PRO A 201 5.19 13.91 12.88
CA PRO A 201 5.11 13.44 14.25
C PRO A 201 6.50 13.32 14.89
N GLU A 202 6.56 13.31 16.22
CA GLU A 202 7.85 13.33 16.93
C GLU A 202 8.66 12.06 16.69
N VAL A 203 8.00 10.92 16.51
CA VAL A 203 8.64 9.66 16.14
C VAL A 203 9.40 9.75 14.82
N TYR A 204 8.87 10.50 13.84
CA TYR A 204 9.55 10.74 12.57
C TYR A 204 10.67 11.75 12.71
N ARG A 205 10.46 12.84 13.46
CA ARG A 205 11.52 13.83 13.75
C ARG A 205 12.73 13.18 14.41
N ARG A 206 12.51 12.34 15.42
CA ARG A 206 13.56 11.58 16.10
C ARG A 206 14.25 10.61 15.14
N PHE A 207 13.47 9.85 14.37
CA PHE A 207 14.06 8.95 13.38
C PHE A 207 14.94 9.70 12.39
N ILE A 208 14.52 10.86 11.89
CA ILE A 208 15.33 11.67 10.96
C ILE A 208 16.63 12.12 11.63
N ARG A 209 16.57 12.69 12.84
CA ARG A 209 17.78 13.14 13.57
C ARG A 209 18.77 12.00 13.82
N ASP A 210 18.26 10.83 14.18
CA ASP A 210 19.09 9.69 14.55
C ASP A 210 19.63 8.92 13.34
N ARG A 211 18.90 8.93 12.21
CA ARG A 211 19.10 8.01 11.08
C ARG A 211 19.53 8.69 9.80
N LEU A 212 19.39 10.01 9.66
CA LEU A 212 19.93 10.70 8.50
C LEU A 212 21.44 10.95 8.71
N VAL A 213 22.26 10.65 7.70
CA VAL A 213 23.68 11.05 7.74
C VAL A 213 23.79 12.58 7.76
N PRO A 214 24.84 13.17 8.35
CA PRO A 214 25.13 14.59 8.20
C PRO A 214 25.19 14.99 6.71
N GLY A 215 24.43 16.02 6.32
CA GLY A 215 24.30 16.45 4.93
C GLY A 215 23.41 15.56 4.05
N GLY A 216 22.73 14.56 4.61
CA GLY A 216 21.73 13.75 3.92
C GLY A 216 20.49 14.56 3.52
N THR A 217 19.62 13.99 2.70
CA THR A 217 18.46 14.71 2.11
C THR A 217 17.13 14.10 2.52
N LEU A 218 16.12 14.93 2.82
CA LEU A 218 14.74 14.47 2.88
C LEU A 218 14.15 14.52 1.48
N ILE A 219 13.48 13.45 1.06
CA ILE A 219 12.79 13.38 -0.22
C ILE A 219 11.29 13.34 0.06
N LEU A 220 10.55 14.35 -0.39
CA LEU A 220 9.11 14.44 -0.21
C LEU A 220 8.40 13.95 -1.47
N ALA A 221 7.79 12.76 -1.40
CA ALA A 221 6.86 12.25 -2.41
C ALA A 221 5.50 12.93 -2.21
N GLU A 222 5.34 14.09 -2.85
CA GLU A 222 4.17 14.96 -2.75
C GLU A 222 3.07 14.55 -3.74
N GLY A 223 2.34 13.47 -3.44
CA GLY A 223 1.22 13.05 -4.28
C GLY A 223 0.09 14.07 -4.25
N THR A 224 -0.25 14.61 -5.42
CA THR A 224 -1.27 15.65 -5.58
C THR A 224 -2.62 15.12 -6.07
N TYR A 225 -2.72 13.81 -6.31
CA TYR A 225 -3.95 13.15 -6.72
C TYR A 225 -5.10 13.48 -5.76
N SER A 226 -6.25 13.82 -6.33
CA SER A 226 -7.37 14.40 -5.60
C SER A 226 -8.64 13.59 -5.80
N TRP A 227 -9.50 13.58 -4.78
CA TRP A 227 -10.77 12.88 -4.78
C TRP A 227 -11.83 13.64 -3.97
N PRO A 228 -13.12 13.57 -4.34
CA PRO A 228 -14.19 14.22 -3.57
C PRO A 228 -14.35 13.63 -2.16
N GLN A 229 -14.43 14.49 -1.15
CA GLN A 229 -14.62 14.10 0.24
C GLN A 229 -15.67 14.97 0.93
N VAL A 230 -16.42 14.38 1.86
CA VAL A 230 -17.49 15.04 2.63
C VAL A 230 -17.09 15.13 4.10
N PRO A 231 -17.28 16.30 4.76
CA PRO A 231 -17.00 16.40 6.18
C PRO A 231 -18.01 15.60 7.00
N LEU A 232 -17.52 14.78 7.94
CA LEU A 232 -18.34 14.10 8.95
C LEU A 232 -18.26 14.76 10.33
N GLY A 233 -17.24 15.60 10.54
CA GLY A 233 -16.98 16.34 11.78
C GLY A 233 -15.60 17.01 11.74
N PRO A 234 -15.19 17.70 12.82
CA PRO A 234 -13.87 18.32 12.90
C PRO A 234 -12.74 17.30 12.71
N GLY A 235 -11.93 17.45 11.66
CA GLY A 235 -10.83 16.53 11.35
C GLY A 235 -11.27 15.14 10.89
N VAL A 236 -12.54 14.94 10.52
CA VAL A 236 -13.09 13.66 10.09
C VAL A 236 -13.79 13.81 8.75
N TRP A 237 -13.35 13.03 7.76
CA TRP A 237 -13.84 13.07 6.39
C TRP A 237 -14.35 11.70 5.96
N LEU A 238 -15.26 11.72 4.98
CA LEU A 238 -15.73 10.55 4.26
C LEU A 238 -15.21 10.61 2.84
N GLN A 239 -14.61 9.51 2.37
CA GLN A 239 -14.30 9.29 0.96
C GLN A 239 -15.10 8.08 0.46
N VAL A 240 -15.80 8.24 -0.66
CA VAL A 240 -16.53 7.16 -1.33
C VAL A 240 -15.77 6.78 -2.58
N GLY A 241 -15.33 5.52 -2.67
CA GLY A 241 -14.46 5.02 -3.73
C GLY A 241 -13.01 5.52 -3.64
N GLY A 242 -12.23 5.12 -4.63
CA GLY A 242 -10.84 5.50 -4.80
C GLY A 242 -10.38 5.35 -6.25
N LEU A 243 -9.07 5.51 -6.45
CA LEU A 243 -8.44 5.38 -7.75
C LEU A 243 -8.78 4.04 -8.43
N GLY A 244 -9.20 4.09 -9.69
CA GLY A 244 -9.52 2.94 -10.53
C GLY A 244 -10.15 3.38 -11.85
N GLY A 245 -10.86 2.47 -12.52
CA GLY A 245 -11.59 2.74 -13.76
C GLY A 245 -12.96 3.41 -13.55
N ILE A 246 -13.49 3.41 -12.32
CA ILE A 246 -14.77 4.04 -11.97
C ILE A 246 -14.55 5.50 -11.55
N THR A 247 -15.29 6.42 -12.16
CA THR A 247 -15.10 7.85 -11.87
C THR A 247 -15.70 8.27 -10.52
N PRO A 248 -15.22 9.37 -9.91
CA PRO A 248 -15.82 9.91 -8.69
C PRO A 248 -17.32 10.21 -8.83
N GLU A 249 -17.76 10.71 -9.98
CA GLU A 249 -19.18 11.03 -10.25
C GLU A 249 -20.04 9.76 -10.23
N GLU A 250 -19.54 8.67 -10.80
CA GLU A 250 -20.24 7.37 -10.77
C GLU A 250 -20.34 6.83 -9.34
N PHE A 251 -19.26 6.90 -8.56
CA PHE A 251 -19.29 6.51 -7.14
C PHE A 251 -20.33 7.32 -6.35
N LEU A 252 -20.31 8.64 -6.48
CA LEU A 252 -21.22 9.53 -5.76
C LEU A 252 -22.68 9.40 -6.23
N ALA A 253 -22.91 9.04 -7.49
CA ALA A 253 -24.26 8.75 -8.00
C ALA A 253 -24.83 7.45 -7.41
N ARG A 254 -24.00 6.41 -7.25
CA ARG A 254 -24.40 5.12 -6.68
C ARG A 254 -24.54 5.17 -5.16
N TYR A 255 -23.64 5.89 -4.49
CA TYR A 255 -23.55 5.97 -3.03
C TYR A 255 -23.51 7.45 -2.59
N PRO A 256 -24.66 8.16 -2.66
CA PRO A 256 -24.72 9.59 -2.40
C PRO A 256 -24.40 9.91 -0.93
N PRO A 257 -23.32 10.66 -0.64
CA PRO A 257 -22.91 10.97 0.73
C PRO A 257 -23.88 11.94 1.42
N PRO A 258 -23.85 12.04 2.77
CA PRO A 258 -24.80 12.84 3.55
C PRO A 258 -24.65 14.36 3.40
N GLY A 259 -23.75 14.86 2.55
CA GLY A 259 -23.44 16.28 2.41
C GLY A 259 -22.67 16.60 1.13
N PRO A 260 -22.42 17.89 0.85
CA PRO A 260 -21.71 18.32 -0.34
C PRO A 260 -20.25 17.86 -0.29
N ALA A 261 -19.78 17.28 -1.40
CA ALA A 261 -18.39 16.88 -1.54
C ALA A 261 -17.50 18.06 -1.92
N THR A 262 -16.28 18.05 -1.41
CA THR A 262 -15.21 19.01 -1.73
C THR A 262 -14.02 18.24 -2.26
N LEU A 263 -13.35 18.78 -3.28
CA LEU A 263 -12.17 18.15 -3.83
C LEU A 263 -11.00 18.32 -2.84
N ARG A 264 -10.45 17.21 -2.38
CA ARG A 264 -9.32 17.15 -1.44
C ARG A 264 -8.28 16.16 -1.94
N ARG A 265 -7.09 16.15 -1.33
CA ARG A 265 -6.10 15.09 -1.55
C ARG A 265 -6.72 13.73 -1.28
N GLU A 266 -6.57 12.80 -2.22
CA GLU A 266 -7.13 11.45 -2.10
C GLU A 266 -6.56 10.75 -0.85
N SER A 267 -7.36 9.89 -0.24
CA SER A 267 -7.06 9.25 1.04
C SER A 267 -5.74 8.48 1.07
N GLU A 268 -5.45 7.64 0.07
CA GLU A 268 -4.33 6.71 0.04
C GLU A 268 -3.07 7.33 -0.56
N TRP A 269 -3.21 8.02 -1.69
CA TRP A 269 -2.09 8.52 -2.48
C TRP A 269 -1.80 10.01 -2.28
N GLY A 270 -2.73 10.75 -1.70
CA GLY A 270 -2.65 12.20 -1.57
C GLY A 270 -1.84 12.67 -0.36
N CYS A 271 -0.79 13.44 -0.60
CA CYS A 271 -0.04 14.18 0.40
C CYS A 271 -0.71 15.53 0.70
N THR A 272 -1.03 15.78 1.96
CA THR A 272 -1.60 17.06 2.40
C THR A 272 -0.55 18.17 2.35
N GLU A 273 -1.02 19.38 2.04
CA GLU A 273 -0.14 20.56 2.02
C GLU A 273 0.39 20.85 3.43
N GLU A 274 -0.44 20.65 4.45
CA GLU A 274 -0.07 20.84 5.86
C GLU A 274 1.10 19.92 6.26
N PHE A 275 1.06 18.65 5.84
CA PHE A 275 2.15 17.71 6.11
C PHE A 275 3.43 18.12 5.37
N ALA A 276 3.32 18.45 4.07
CA ALA A 276 4.43 18.94 3.26
C ALA A 276 5.10 20.17 3.90
N GLN A 277 4.31 21.17 4.31
CA GLN A 277 4.80 22.35 5.02
C GLN A 277 5.46 22.00 6.34
N SER A 278 4.91 21.07 7.12
CA SER A 278 5.52 20.62 8.36
C SER A 278 6.87 19.94 8.14
N VAL A 279 7.06 19.21 7.03
CA VAL A 279 8.35 18.61 6.65
C VAL A 279 9.34 19.72 6.26
N ARG A 280 8.94 20.66 5.40
CA ARG A 280 9.77 21.80 4.98
C ARG A 280 10.25 22.62 6.18
N ALA A 281 9.34 22.98 7.10
CA ALA A 281 9.66 23.77 8.28
C ALA A 281 10.63 23.04 9.24
N PHE A 282 10.43 21.73 9.43
CA PHE A 282 11.35 20.92 10.23
C PHE A 282 12.74 20.86 9.59
N ALA A 283 12.80 20.55 8.30
CA ALA A 283 14.05 20.47 7.56
C ALA A 283 14.82 21.79 7.56
N GLN A 284 14.12 22.92 7.39
CA GLN A 284 14.72 24.25 7.49
C GLN A 284 15.31 24.52 8.87
N THR A 285 14.61 24.13 9.93
CA THR A 285 15.08 24.30 11.32
C THR A 285 16.34 23.47 11.60
N GLU A 286 16.41 22.26 11.05
CA GLU A 286 17.52 21.32 11.25
C GLU A 286 18.64 21.50 10.21
N GLY A 287 18.50 22.41 9.24
CA GLY A 287 19.48 22.62 8.17
C GLY A 287 19.59 21.46 7.17
N ILE A 288 18.50 20.70 6.99
CA ILE A 288 18.45 19.51 6.12
C ILE A 288 17.91 19.90 4.73
N PRO A 289 18.61 19.56 3.63
CA PRO A 289 18.07 19.69 2.28
C PRO A 289 16.78 18.90 2.06
N VAL A 290 15.84 19.49 1.32
CA VAL A 290 14.60 18.83 0.89
C VAL A 290 14.56 18.76 -0.64
N MET A 291 14.30 17.57 -1.17
CA MET A 291 13.98 17.34 -2.58
C MET A 291 12.49 17.00 -2.67
N GLU A 292 11.73 17.81 -3.41
CA GLU A 292 10.30 17.61 -3.58
C GLU A 292 10.02 16.94 -4.91
N ILE A 293 9.18 15.90 -4.89
CA ILE A 293 8.79 15.14 -6.08
C ILE A 293 7.26 15.15 -6.14
N PRO A 294 6.66 16.21 -6.71
CA PRO A 294 5.23 16.26 -6.91
C PRO A 294 4.81 15.25 -7.99
N ALA A 295 3.63 14.66 -7.81
CA ALA A 295 3.03 13.79 -8.83
C ALA A 295 1.52 14.05 -8.92
N GLY A 296 1.00 14.26 -10.12
CA GLY A 296 -0.44 14.41 -10.38
C GLY A 296 -1.19 13.09 -10.15
N HIS A 297 -0.53 11.99 -10.48
CA HIS A 297 -1.07 10.63 -10.42
C HIS A 297 -0.03 9.66 -9.83
N PRO A 298 -0.44 8.61 -9.08
CA PRO A 298 0.50 7.62 -8.53
C PRO A 298 1.40 6.95 -9.59
N SER A 299 0.89 6.80 -10.81
CA SER A 299 1.64 6.23 -11.95
C SER A 299 2.86 7.06 -12.35
N GLU A 300 2.89 8.37 -12.08
CA GLU A 300 4.08 9.19 -12.37
C GLU A 300 5.27 8.76 -11.49
N TYR A 301 5.02 8.33 -10.24
CA TYR A 301 6.07 7.71 -9.43
C TYR A 301 6.51 6.36 -9.99
N SER A 302 5.60 5.60 -10.62
CA SER A 302 5.95 4.34 -11.28
C SER A 302 6.85 4.56 -12.48
N GLU A 303 6.57 5.58 -13.30
CA GLU A 303 7.45 5.98 -14.42
C GLU A 303 8.81 6.48 -13.91
N LEU A 304 8.83 7.35 -12.89
CA LEU A 304 10.06 7.83 -12.29
C LEU A 304 10.89 6.68 -11.70
N ALA A 305 10.25 5.71 -11.04
CA ALA A 305 10.91 4.50 -10.56
C ALA A 305 11.55 3.71 -11.70
N TYR A 306 10.82 3.47 -12.79
CA TYR A 306 11.36 2.81 -13.97
C TYR A 306 12.64 3.51 -14.46
N TRP A 307 12.58 4.82 -14.67
CA TRP A 307 13.72 5.61 -15.17
C TRP A 307 14.88 5.67 -14.19
N ALA A 308 14.62 5.74 -12.88
CA ALA A 308 15.64 5.66 -11.85
C ALA A 308 16.37 4.32 -11.86
N TYR A 309 15.66 3.20 -12.04
CA TYR A 309 16.30 1.89 -12.22
C TYR A 309 17.13 1.86 -13.51
N ARG A 310 16.63 2.40 -14.62
CA ARG A 310 17.39 2.49 -15.88
C ARG A 310 18.67 3.31 -15.72
N ALA A 311 18.60 4.45 -15.02
CA ALA A 311 19.78 5.27 -14.70
C ALA A 311 20.78 4.54 -13.79
N ALA A 312 20.31 3.67 -12.90
CA ALA A 312 21.14 2.83 -12.04
C ALA A 312 21.79 1.63 -12.78
N GLY A 313 21.58 1.47 -14.09
CA GLY A 313 22.13 0.36 -14.87
C GLY A 313 21.30 -0.93 -14.80
N ALA A 314 19.99 -0.80 -14.61
CA ALA A 314 19.04 -1.90 -14.78
C ALA A 314 19.01 -2.42 -16.22
N ARG A 315 18.44 -3.61 -16.39
CA ARG A 315 18.16 -4.24 -17.68
C ARG A 315 17.28 -3.34 -18.54
N ASP A 316 17.46 -3.47 -19.85
CA ASP A 316 16.72 -2.72 -20.85
C ASP A 316 15.75 -3.56 -21.69
N ASP A 317 15.86 -4.87 -21.61
CA ASP A 317 15.07 -5.85 -22.34
C ASP A 317 13.86 -6.37 -21.55
N THR A 318 13.81 -6.12 -20.24
CA THR A 318 12.84 -6.72 -19.32
C THR A 318 12.22 -5.67 -18.40
N VAL A 319 10.92 -5.78 -18.12
CA VAL A 319 10.21 -4.96 -17.11
C VAL A 319 9.38 -5.85 -16.17
N LEU A 320 9.25 -5.45 -14.90
CA LEU A 320 8.27 -6.03 -13.98
C LEU A 320 7.10 -5.06 -13.80
N LEU A 321 5.91 -5.47 -14.20
CA LEU A 321 4.66 -4.83 -13.83
C LEU A 321 4.17 -5.48 -12.54
N ASP A 322 4.42 -4.86 -11.40
CA ASP A 322 3.88 -5.29 -10.10
C ASP A 322 2.70 -4.43 -9.68
N CYS A 323 1.84 -4.94 -8.79
CA CYS A 323 0.51 -4.37 -8.57
C CYS A 323 0.15 -4.25 -7.09
N PHE A 324 -0.32 -3.07 -6.68
CA PHE A 324 -0.80 -2.73 -5.35
C PHE A 324 0.15 -3.23 -4.25
N THR A 325 -0.32 -4.07 -3.34
CA THR A 325 0.48 -4.59 -2.22
C THR A 325 1.40 -5.76 -2.60
N THR A 326 1.33 -6.21 -3.86
CA THR A 326 2.10 -7.30 -4.46
C THR A 326 3.36 -6.78 -5.14
N MET A 327 4.05 -5.83 -4.51
CA MET A 327 5.32 -5.27 -4.97
C MET A 327 6.53 -6.00 -4.35
N ASP A 328 7.67 -6.04 -5.04
CA ASP A 328 8.93 -6.61 -4.52
C ASP A 328 10.16 -5.80 -4.95
N ALA A 329 10.46 -4.74 -4.19
CA ALA A 329 11.61 -3.87 -4.48
C ALA A 329 12.97 -4.57 -4.32
N ARG A 330 13.07 -5.56 -3.42
CA ARG A 330 14.32 -6.34 -3.24
C ARG A 330 14.62 -7.19 -4.46
N PHE A 331 13.61 -7.82 -5.04
CA PHE A 331 13.71 -8.59 -6.27
C PHE A 331 14.20 -7.70 -7.41
N CYS A 332 13.59 -6.53 -7.62
CA CYS A 332 14.01 -5.57 -8.64
C CYS A 332 15.46 -5.13 -8.46
N LYS A 333 15.89 -4.78 -7.23
CA LYS A 333 17.28 -4.41 -6.95
C LYS A 333 18.26 -5.56 -7.24
N ARG A 334 17.92 -6.78 -6.83
CA ARG A 334 18.82 -7.94 -6.93
C ARG A 334 18.91 -8.51 -8.32
N THR A 335 17.85 -8.39 -9.11
CA THR A 335 17.86 -8.84 -10.51
C THR A 335 18.26 -7.71 -11.47
N GLY A 336 18.04 -6.46 -11.08
CA GLY A 336 18.17 -5.31 -11.96
C GLY A 336 17.07 -5.25 -13.01
N ILE A 337 15.87 -5.77 -12.71
CA ILE A 337 14.68 -5.57 -13.54
C ILE A 337 14.02 -4.26 -13.09
N PRO A 338 13.82 -3.27 -13.98
CA PRO A 338 13.10 -2.05 -13.64
C PRO A 338 11.62 -2.36 -13.34
N PRO A 339 11.04 -1.78 -12.26
CA PRO A 339 9.63 -1.91 -11.96
C PRO A 339 8.80 -0.88 -12.72
N LEU A 340 7.57 -1.25 -13.06
CA LEU A 340 6.49 -0.36 -13.48
C LEU A 340 5.27 -0.67 -12.61
N HIS A 341 5.17 0.02 -11.48
CA HIS A 341 4.15 -0.27 -10.48
C HIS A 341 2.74 0.15 -10.92
N LEU A 342 1.75 -0.71 -10.69
CA LEU A 342 0.34 -0.49 -10.98
C LEU A 342 -0.42 -0.28 -9.67
N PRO A 343 -1.18 0.83 -9.50
CA PRO A 343 -1.97 1.04 -8.29
C PRO A 343 -2.94 -0.11 -8.02
N PHE A 344 -3.66 -0.56 -9.06
CA PHE A 344 -4.59 -1.69 -9.01
C PHE A 344 -4.55 -2.52 -10.31
N GLY A 345 -5.27 -3.63 -10.35
CA GLY A 345 -5.43 -4.50 -11.53
C GLY A 345 -6.57 -4.08 -12.44
N THR A 346 -6.90 -2.80 -12.47
CA THR A 346 -8.06 -2.20 -13.14
C THR A 346 -7.74 -1.77 -14.58
N GLN A 347 -8.78 -1.45 -15.36
CA GLN A 347 -8.66 -1.05 -16.76
C GLN A 347 -7.81 0.21 -16.97
N ASP A 348 -7.87 1.19 -16.06
CA ASP A 348 -7.03 2.40 -16.14
C ASP A 348 -5.54 2.07 -15.98
N ALA A 349 -5.19 1.14 -15.10
CA ALA A 349 -3.83 0.65 -14.92
C ALA A 349 -3.33 -0.13 -16.14
N LEU A 350 -4.19 -0.93 -16.78
CA LEU A 350 -3.91 -1.59 -18.06
C LEU A 350 -3.60 -0.55 -19.15
N LEU A 351 -4.44 0.47 -19.28
CA LEU A 351 -4.24 1.55 -20.26
C LEU A 351 -2.94 2.32 -20.00
N PHE A 352 -2.61 2.59 -18.73
CA PHE A 352 -1.33 3.18 -18.36
C PHE A 352 -0.15 2.31 -18.81
N ALA A 353 -0.15 1.03 -18.42
CA ALA A 353 0.92 0.09 -18.76
C ALA A 353 1.13 -0.01 -20.28
N ARG A 354 0.03 -0.12 -21.04
CA ARG A 354 0.07 -0.15 -22.50
C ARG A 354 0.68 1.13 -23.08
N ARG A 355 0.18 2.31 -22.70
CA ARG A 355 0.71 3.59 -23.20
C ARG A 355 2.21 3.74 -22.94
N PHE A 356 2.65 3.35 -21.74
CA PHE A 356 4.06 3.42 -21.37
C PHE A 356 4.92 2.50 -22.25
N LEU A 357 4.49 1.25 -22.44
CA LEU A 357 5.24 0.24 -23.19
C LEU A 357 5.14 0.38 -24.72
N ASP A 358 4.09 1.00 -25.24
CA ASP A 358 4.00 1.41 -26.64
C ASP A 358 5.06 2.47 -26.97
N THR A 359 5.36 3.36 -26.01
CA THR A 359 6.38 4.40 -26.15
C THR A 359 7.79 3.88 -25.85
N HIS A 360 7.89 2.94 -24.90
CA HIS A 360 9.15 2.37 -24.42
C HIS A 360 9.12 0.84 -24.52
N PRO A 361 9.20 0.29 -25.74
CA PRO A 361 9.08 -1.15 -25.95
C PRO A 361 10.22 -1.90 -25.29
N VAL A 362 9.87 -3.05 -24.69
CA VAL A 362 10.80 -4.00 -24.06
C VAL A 362 10.45 -5.41 -24.53
N GLY A 363 11.46 -6.29 -24.58
CA GLY A 363 11.30 -7.65 -25.10
C GLY A 363 10.54 -8.60 -24.18
N HIS A 364 10.71 -8.45 -22.87
CA HIS A 364 10.12 -9.33 -21.85
C HIS A 364 9.34 -8.52 -20.80
N LYS A 365 8.11 -8.93 -20.51
CA LYS A 365 7.22 -8.26 -19.56
C LYS A 365 6.80 -9.28 -18.52
N LEU A 366 7.18 -9.08 -17.27
CA LEU A 366 6.73 -9.90 -16.15
C LEU A 366 5.52 -9.21 -15.52
N LEU A 367 4.38 -9.88 -15.46
CA LEU A 367 3.15 -9.31 -14.90
C LEU A 367 2.75 -10.01 -13.60
N LEU A 368 2.80 -9.26 -12.50
CA LEU A 368 2.47 -9.71 -11.16
C LEU A 368 1.29 -8.89 -10.61
N LEU A 369 0.09 -9.46 -10.70
CA LEU A 369 -1.15 -8.81 -10.26
C LEU A 369 -1.49 -9.14 -8.80
N HIS A 370 -2.23 -8.24 -8.15
CA HIS A 370 -2.84 -8.48 -6.85
C HIS A 370 -4.19 -9.22 -7.01
N PRO A 371 -4.47 -10.29 -6.24
CA PRO A 371 -5.75 -10.99 -6.33
C PRO A 371 -6.92 -10.08 -5.90
N THR A 372 -8.11 -10.35 -6.44
CA THR A 372 -9.35 -9.70 -5.99
C THR A 372 -10.41 -10.74 -5.65
N PHE A 373 -11.11 -10.52 -4.54
CA PHE A 373 -12.21 -11.37 -4.09
C PHE A 373 -13.59 -10.73 -4.33
N ALA A 374 -13.61 -9.42 -4.59
CA ALA A 374 -14.82 -8.64 -4.83
C ALA A 374 -15.29 -8.66 -6.29
N ALA A 375 -14.39 -8.98 -7.23
CA ALA A 375 -14.62 -8.95 -8.69
C ALA A 375 -15.24 -7.61 -9.17
N PRO A 376 -14.54 -6.49 -8.98
CA PRO A 376 -15.05 -5.18 -9.37
C PRO A 376 -15.22 -5.11 -10.90
N GLU A 377 -16.18 -4.31 -11.34
CA GLU A 377 -16.61 -4.22 -12.75
C GLU A 377 -15.58 -3.63 -13.71
N ASP A 378 -14.62 -2.87 -13.19
CA ASP A 378 -13.50 -2.27 -13.91
C ASP A 378 -12.20 -3.08 -13.78
N TRP A 379 -12.27 -4.32 -13.27
CA TRP A 379 -11.11 -5.21 -13.19
C TRP A 379 -10.68 -5.69 -14.58
N ALA A 380 -9.40 -5.59 -14.89
CA ALA A 380 -8.86 -6.10 -16.15
C ALA A 380 -8.60 -7.61 -16.08
N THR A 381 -9.12 -8.33 -17.06
CA THR A 381 -8.93 -9.78 -17.23
C THR A 381 -7.53 -10.11 -17.74
N LEU A 382 -7.06 -11.34 -17.48
CA LEU A 382 -5.76 -11.79 -18.00
C LEU A 382 -5.71 -11.83 -19.54
N GLU A 383 -6.87 -11.96 -20.21
CA GLU A 383 -6.97 -11.91 -21.67
C GLU A 383 -6.71 -10.49 -22.17
N GLU A 384 -7.34 -9.48 -21.58
CA GLU A 384 -7.10 -8.08 -21.92
C GLU A 384 -5.64 -7.66 -21.67
N TRP A 385 -5.02 -8.15 -20.60
CA TRP A 385 -3.58 -7.97 -20.37
C TRP A 385 -2.72 -8.55 -21.49
N ARG A 386 -3.05 -9.75 -22.00
CA ARG A 386 -2.34 -10.37 -23.13
C ARG A 386 -2.54 -9.61 -24.42
N GLU A 387 -3.76 -9.19 -24.70
CA GLU A 387 -4.08 -8.43 -25.91
C GLU A 387 -3.38 -7.06 -25.90
N ALA A 388 -3.38 -6.38 -24.75
CA ALA A 388 -2.77 -5.05 -24.63
C ALA A 388 -1.25 -5.07 -24.66
N LEU A 389 -0.61 -6.08 -24.04
CA LEU A 389 0.84 -6.13 -23.90
C LEU A 389 1.54 -7.01 -24.94
N GLY A 390 0.80 -7.91 -25.60
CA GLY A 390 1.28 -8.74 -26.70
C GLY A 390 2.43 -9.69 -26.32
N ASP A 391 3.31 -9.92 -27.30
CA ASP A 391 4.41 -10.87 -27.17
C ASP A 391 5.39 -10.52 -26.04
N GLY A 392 6.01 -11.56 -25.47
CA GLY A 392 6.99 -11.45 -24.39
C GLY A 392 6.37 -11.32 -22.99
N LEU A 393 5.04 -11.33 -22.87
CA LEU A 393 4.33 -11.31 -21.59
C LEU A 393 4.43 -12.66 -20.86
N SER A 394 4.91 -12.62 -19.62
CA SER A 394 4.91 -13.74 -18.67
C SER A 394 4.07 -13.36 -17.45
N ILE A 395 2.97 -14.08 -17.24
CA ILE A 395 2.08 -13.88 -16.11
C ILE A 395 2.65 -14.63 -14.89
N LEU A 396 2.86 -13.93 -13.79
CA LEU A 396 3.50 -14.45 -12.57
C LEU A 396 2.49 -14.94 -11.51
N VAL A 397 1.20 -14.89 -11.83
CA VAL A 397 0.13 -15.46 -11.02
C VAL A 397 -0.27 -16.83 -11.55
N ASP A 398 -0.85 -17.67 -10.70
CA ASP A 398 -1.33 -18.99 -11.13
C ASP A 398 -2.71 -18.87 -11.79
N GLU A 399 -2.69 -18.85 -13.11
CA GLU A 399 -3.87 -18.57 -13.94
C GLU A 399 -5.06 -19.50 -13.69
N ARG A 400 -4.80 -20.73 -13.21
CA ARG A 400 -5.84 -21.73 -12.94
C ARG A 400 -6.77 -21.33 -11.79
N TYR A 401 -6.32 -20.43 -10.92
CA TYR A 401 -7.03 -20.00 -9.71
C TYR A 401 -7.34 -18.51 -9.70
N TRP A 402 -6.99 -17.78 -10.76
CA TRP A 402 -7.20 -16.35 -10.89
C TRP A 402 -8.68 -16.01 -11.12
N PRO A 403 -9.22 -14.86 -10.63
CA PRO A 403 -8.56 -13.78 -9.89
C PRO A 403 -8.56 -13.90 -8.35
N ASP A 404 -9.32 -14.83 -7.80
CA ASP A 404 -9.61 -14.95 -6.37
C ASP A 404 -8.78 -16.05 -5.69
N ASP A 405 -7.48 -16.13 -6.03
CA ASP A 405 -6.57 -17.15 -5.48
C ASP A 405 -6.09 -16.79 -4.06
N PRO A 406 -6.54 -17.49 -3.00
CA PRO A 406 -6.13 -17.22 -1.64
C PRO A 406 -4.66 -17.59 -1.36
N TYR A 407 -4.00 -18.30 -2.28
CA TYR A 407 -2.60 -18.70 -2.18
C TYR A 407 -1.66 -17.85 -3.07
N ALA A 408 -2.20 -16.86 -3.80
CA ALA A 408 -1.46 -16.08 -4.81
C ALA A 408 -0.12 -15.53 -4.29
N ALA A 409 -0.13 -14.91 -3.10
CA ALA A 409 1.07 -14.31 -2.52
C ALA A 409 2.20 -15.32 -2.24
N PHE A 410 1.85 -16.55 -1.85
CA PHE A 410 2.83 -17.62 -1.61
C PHE A 410 3.38 -18.16 -2.92
N ALA A 411 2.52 -18.44 -3.89
CA ALA A 411 2.93 -18.91 -5.22
C ALA A 411 3.82 -17.87 -5.93
N ALA A 412 3.43 -16.59 -5.92
CA ALA A 412 4.22 -15.52 -6.51
C ALA A 412 5.58 -15.37 -5.81
N ALA A 413 5.63 -15.45 -4.48
CA ALA A 413 6.90 -15.40 -3.75
C ALA A 413 7.86 -16.54 -4.13
N GLU A 414 7.35 -17.74 -4.39
CA GLU A 414 8.16 -18.87 -4.88
C GLU A 414 8.68 -18.61 -6.30
N VAL A 415 7.85 -18.07 -7.19
CA VAL A 415 8.23 -17.71 -8.56
C VAL A 415 9.31 -16.62 -8.56
N LEU A 416 9.13 -15.55 -7.79
CA LEU A 416 10.12 -14.48 -7.67
C LEU A 416 11.43 -14.99 -7.07
N ALA A 417 11.39 -15.87 -6.06
CA ALA A 417 12.60 -16.45 -5.49
C ALA A 417 13.38 -17.30 -6.49
N ARG A 418 12.69 -18.07 -7.35
CA ARG A 418 13.34 -18.82 -8.43
C ARG A 418 13.98 -17.87 -9.46
N LEU A 419 13.24 -16.89 -9.95
CA LEU A 419 13.75 -15.90 -10.91
C LEU A 419 14.91 -15.09 -10.34
N GLU A 420 14.89 -14.76 -9.04
CA GLU A 420 16.01 -14.10 -8.36
C GLU A 420 17.27 -14.96 -8.35
N GLY A 421 17.13 -16.29 -8.22
CA GLY A 421 18.24 -17.24 -8.29
C GLY A 421 18.81 -17.38 -9.70
N GLU A 422 17.97 -17.30 -10.73
CA GLU A 422 18.37 -17.42 -12.14
C GLU A 422 18.97 -16.11 -12.68
N TRP A 423 18.36 -14.97 -12.34
CA TRP A 423 18.67 -13.67 -12.94
C TRP A 423 19.30 -12.70 -11.94
N GLY A 424 19.74 -13.19 -10.79
CA GLY A 424 20.41 -12.40 -9.77
C GLY A 424 21.71 -11.76 -10.28
N ARG A 425 21.98 -10.55 -9.81
CA ARG A 425 23.22 -9.82 -10.05
C ARG A 425 24.17 -10.01 -8.85
N PRO A 426 25.50 -9.89 -9.06
CA PRO A 426 26.47 -10.00 -7.97
C PRO A 426 26.28 -8.94 -6.86
N ALA A 427 25.88 -7.74 -7.26
CA ALA A 427 25.57 -6.64 -6.36
C ALA A 427 24.15 -6.10 -6.63
N PRO A 428 23.35 -5.81 -5.59
CA PRO A 428 22.07 -5.13 -5.77
C PRO A 428 22.27 -3.75 -6.40
N LEU A 429 21.32 -3.32 -7.22
CA LEU A 429 21.30 -1.96 -7.76
C LEU A 429 21.12 -0.91 -6.66
N SER A 430 21.71 0.26 -6.90
CA SER A 430 21.54 1.46 -6.11
C SER A 430 21.62 2.69 -6.99
N LEU A 431 20.95 3.78 -6.60
CA LEU A 431 21.03 5.08 -7.26
C LEU A 431 21.39 6.13 -6.20
N SER A 432 22.25 7.10 -6.54
CA SER A 432 22.52 8.22 -5.63
C SER A 432 21.41 9.27 -5.69
N VAL A 433 21.25 10.03 -4.60
CA VAL A 433 20.31 11.18 -4.55
C VAL A 433 20.63 12.21 -5.64
N SER A 434 21.92 12.43 -5.94
CA SER A 434 22.34 13.35 -7.01
C SER A 434 21.94 12.88 -8.39
N GLU A 435 21.93 11.57 -8.66
CA GLU A 435 21.46 11.03 -9.94
C GLU A 435 19.93 11.12 -10.04
N LEU A 436 19.21 10.85 -8.96
CA LEU A 436 17.76 11.10 -8.93
C LEU A 436 17.43 12.57 -9.21
N ALA A 437 18.19 13.51 -8.62
CA ALA A 437 18.01 14.94 -8.85
C ALA A 437 18.10 15.31 -10.34
N LYS A 438 18.93 14.61 -11.12
CA LYS A 438 19.06 14.83 -12.57
C LYS A 438 17.84 14.32 -13.34
N LEU A 439 17.15 13.29 -12.83
CA LEU A 439 15.96 12.70 -13.47
C LEU A 439 14.70 13.52 -13.20
N VAL A 440 14.59 14.11 -12.02
CA VAL A 440 13.43 14.96 -11.69
C VAL A 440 13.52 16.36 -12.31
N GLY A 441 14.70 16.76 -12.82
CA GLY A 441 14.91 18.08 -13.44
C GLY A 441 14.80 19.22 -12.40
N HIS A 442 15.14 20.49 -12.67
CA HIS A 442 15.08 21.26 -13.92
C HIS A 442 13.75 21.20 -14.67
#